data_AF-A0A316TX91-F1
#
_entry.id   AF-A0A316TX91-F1
#
_cell.length_a   1.000
_cell.length_b   1.000
_cell.length_c   1.000
_cell.angle_alpha   90.00
_cell.angle_beta   90.00
_cell.angle_gamma   90.00
#
_symmetry.space_group_name_H-M   'P 1'
#
loop_
_entity.id
_entity.type
_entity.pdbx_description
1 polymer ?
#
loop_
_entity_poly.entity_id
_entity_poly.type
_entity_poly.pdbx_seq_one_letter_code
_entity_poly.pdbx_strand_id
1 'polypeptide(L)'
;MPGLDRGGRSLYVTAPMKPGDTPATYSPDTTLTLSEIADLAGRDLKTIKTWNNSGKGRWPNAVQDETGRKTWRVPVSDLVATGVLGPSQVEQVENELAARRESKETKHLREQVIRLEERLTAAQTLADERANTIALLKSLVGKGGAA
;
A
#
# COMPACT_ATOMS: atom_id res chain seq x y z
N MET A 1 42.32 -42.71 31.25
CA MET A 1 40.99 -42.64 30.60
C MET A 1 40.72 -41.17 30.28
N PRO A 2 40.56 -40.79 28.99
CA PRO A 2 40.32 -39.41 28.57
C PRO A 2 38.83 -39.07 28.69
N GLY A 3 38.52 -37.80 28.97
CA GLY A 3 37.16 -37.25 28.95
C GLY A 3 37.21 -35.77 28.56
N LEU A 4 36.75 -35.48 27.35
CA LEU A 4 36.79 -34.21 26.62
C LEU A 4 35.85 -33.14 27.21
N ASP A 5 36.40 -31.93 27.41
CA ASP A 5 36.12 -30.69 26.67
C ASP A 5 34.71 -30.02 26.66
N ARG A 6 34.77 -28.68 26.50
CA ARG A 6 33.74 -27.61 26.34
C ARG A 6 33.12 -27.06 27.63
N GLY A 7 33.32 -25.79 28.00
CA GLY A 7 33.18 -24.58 27.15
C GLY A 7 31.73 -24.10 27.25
N GLY A 8 31.36 -22.88 27.61
CA GLY A 8 32.10 -21.66 27.83
C GLY A 8 31.19 -20.62 28.48
N ARG A 9 31.79 -19.47 28.79
CA ARG A 9 31.21 -18.30 29.43
C ARG A 9 29.93 -17.85 28.74
N SER A 10 28.84 -17.73 29.51
CA SER A 10 27.72 -16.85 29.16
C SER A 10 27.96 -15.50 29.83
N LEU A 11 28.51 -14.57 29.05
CA LEU A 11 28.50 -13.15 29.34
C LEU A 11 27.99 -12.44 28.09
N TYR A 12 26.68 -12.27 28.00
CA TYR A 12 26.11 -11.12 27.33
C TYR A 12 25.05 -10.51 28.24
N VAL A 13 25.49 -9.46 28.92
CA VAL A 13 24.66 -8.41 29.47
C VAL A 13 24.11 -7.61 28.29
N THR A 14 22.78 -7.56 28.14
CA THR A 14 22.11 -6.49 27.37
C THR A 14 20.88 -6.04 28.14
N ALA A 15 21.03 -4.85 28.74
CA ALA A 15 20.09 -3.83 29.22
C ALA A 15 18.64 -4.19 29.63
N PRO A 16 18.14 -3.63 30.77
CA PRO A 16 16.70 -3.59 31.05
C PRO A 16 16.02 -2.68 30.02
N MET A 17 15.16 -3.25 29.17
CA MET A 17 14.29 -2.49 28.27
C MET A 17 13.41 -1.52 29.08
N LYS A 18 13.35 -0.26 28.64
CA LYS A 18 12.41 0.75 29.13
C LYS A 18 10.97 0.28 28.86
N PRO A 19 10.01 0.54 29.76
CA PRO A 19 8.60 0.28 29.47
C PRO A 19 8.14 1.31 28.43
N GLY A 20 7.98 0.86 27.18
CA GLY A 20 7.61 1.71 26.05
C GLY A 20 7.77 1.05 24.68
N ASP A 21 8.68 0.07 24.56
CA ASP A 21 8.83 -0.75 23.35
C ASP A 21 8.23 -2.13 23.58
N THR A 22 6.90 -2.21 23.50
CA THR A 22 6.26 -3.48 23.21
C THR A 22 6.56 -3.77 21.73
N PRO A 23 7.26 -4.86 21.35
CA PRO A 23 7.22 -5.30 19.96
C PRO A 23 5.74 -5.51 19.65
N ALA A 24 5.23 -4.80 18.64
CA ALA A 24 3.83 -4.88 18.26
C ALA A 24 3.48 -6.36 18.10
N THR A 25 2.67 -6.93 18.99
CA THR A 25 2.28 -8.33 18.89
C THR A 25 1.37 -8.44 17.67
N TYR A 26 1.92 -8.96 16.57
CA TYR A 26 1.22 -9.09 15.29
C TYR A 26 0.06 -10.07 15.40
N SER A 27 -1.09 -9.69 14.82
CA SER A 27 -2.26 -10.56 14.75
C SER A 27 -2.02 -11.64 13.66
N PRO A 28 -2.00 -12.94 14.00
CA PRO A 28 -1.85 -14.03 13.04
C PRO A 28 -2.99 -14.14 12.02
N ASP A 29 -4.05 -13.34 12.19
CA ASP A 29 -5.25 -13.34 11.38
C ASP A 29 -5.21 -12.33 10.21
N THR A 30 -4.13 -11.55 10.05
CA THR A 30 -3.97 -10.70 8.86
C THR A 30 -3.97 -11.56 7.60
N THR A 31 -4.79 -11.19 6.63
CA THR A 31 -4.84 -11.84 5.31
C THR A 31 -4.28 -10.93 4.22
N LEU A 32 -3.46 -11.50 3.34
CA LEU A 32 -2.78 -10.79 2.26
C LEU A 32 -3.32 -11.23 0.90
N THR A 33 -3.43 -10.29 -0.03
CA THR A 33 -3.75 -10.62 -1.42
C THR A 33 -2.57 -11.29 -2.12
N LEU A 34 -2.84 -12.06 -3.18
CA LEU A 34 -1.78 -12.68 -3.99
C LEU A 34 -0.75 -11.68 -4.53
N SER A 35 -1.16 -10.45 -4.83
CA SER A 35 -0.26 -9.39 -5.29
C SER A 35 0.67 -8.91 -4.18
N GLU A 36 0.15 -8.70 -2.97
CA GLU A 36 0.97 -8.34 -1.81
C GLU A 36 1.96 -9.46 -1.45
N ILE A 37 1.56 -10.72 -1.58
CA ILE A 37 2.44 -11.88 -1.37
C ILE A 37 3.55 -11.93 -2.42
N ALA A 38 3.24 -11.66 -3.68
CA ALA A 38 4.23 -11.61 -4.76
C ALA A 38 5.30 -10.53 -4.48
N ASP A 39 4.84 -9.36 -4.06
CA ASP A 39 5.69 -8.23 -3.71
C ASP A 39 6.61 -8.54 -2.52
N LEU A 40 6.09 -9.18 -1.46
CA LEU A 40 6.85 -9.53 -0.26
C LEU A 40 7.81 -10.70 -0.48
N ALA A 41 7.40 -11.70 -1.24
CA ALA A 41 8.24 -12.85 -1.57
C ALA A 41 9.30 -12.53 -2.65
N GLY A 42 9.22 -11.36 -3.29
CA GLY A 42 10.07 -10.98 -4.42
C GLY A 42 9.88 -11.92 -5.62
N ARG A 43 8.65 -12.39 -5.85
CA ARG A 43 8.32 -13.36 -6.90
C ARG A 43 7.27 -12.80 -7.85
N ASP A 44 7.22 -13.36 -9.06
CA ASP A 44 6.18 -13.01 -10.01
C ASP A 44 4.79 -13.48 -9.52
N LEU A 45 3.79 -12.63 -9.73
CA LEU A 45 2.39 -12.91 -9.39
C LEU A 45 1.88 -14.17 -10.08
N LYS A 46 2.37 -14.50 -11.28
CA LYS A 46 2.01 -15.75 -11.97
C LYS A 46 2.43 -16.98 -11.15
N THR A 47 3.65 -16.95 -10.60
CA THR A 47 4.16 -18.03 -9.73
C THR A 47 3.31 -18.18 -8.47
N ILE A 48 2.97 -17.07 -7.81
CA ILE A 48 2.11 -17.07 -6.62
C ILE A 48 0.72 -17.62 -6.95
N LYS A 49 0.12 -17.24 -8.09
CA LYS A 49 -1.17 -17.78 -8.54
C LYS A 49 -1.11 -19.29 -8.78
N THR A 50 -0.02 -19.78 -9.36
CA THR A 50 0.22 -21.22 -9.53
C THR A 50 0.30 -21.94 -8.19
N TRP A 51 0.96 -21.35 -7.18
CA TRP A 51 1.03 -21.92 -5.84
C TRP A 51 -0.33 -21.96 -5.13
N ASN A 52 -1.17 -20.94 -5.30
CA ASN A 52 -2.50 -20.93 -4.70
C ASN A 52 -3.44 -21.98 -5.31
N ASN A 53 -3.28 -22.28 -6.60
CA ASN A 53 -4.12 -23.23 -7.36
C ASN A 53 -5.63 -23.10 -7.04
N SER A 54 -6.19 -21.89 -7.16
CA SER A 54 -7.60 -21.60 -6.83
C SER A 54 -8.03 -22.01 -5.41
N GLY A 55 -7.16 -21.82 -4.42
CA GLY A 55 -7.44 -22.11 -3.00
C GLY A 55 -7.31 -23.58 -2.60
N LYS A 56 -6.91 -24.46 -3.52
CA LYS A 56 -6.64 -25.88 -3.25
C LYS A 56 -5.15 -26.22 -3.26
N GLY A 57 -4.31 -25.19 -3.39
CA GLY A 57 -2.87 -25.33 -3.53
C GLY A 57 -2.14 -25.30 -2.19
N ARG A 58 -1.02 -24.59 -2.17
CA ARG A 58 -0.06 -24.53 -1.07
C ARG A 58 -0.63 -23.91 0.22
N TRP A 59 -1.74 -23.18 0.14
CA TRP A 59 -2.31 -22.42 1.26
C TRP A 59 -3.74 -22.90 1.58
N PRO A 60 -3.90 -23.76 2.59
CA PRO A 60 -5.18 -24.41 2.90
C PRO A 60 -6.26 -23.45 3.42
N ASN A 61 -5.86 -22.34 4.04
CA ASN A 61 -6.76 -21.34 4.61
C ASN A 61 -6.94 -20.13 3.68
N ALA A 62 -6.57 -20.25 2.40
CA ALA A 62 -6.81 -19.19 1.43
C ALA A 62 -8.31 -19.03 1.16
N VAL A 63 -8.82 -17.82 1.31
CA VAL A 63 -10.23 -17.47 1.11
C VAL A 63 -10.36 -16.57 -0.12
N GLN A 64 -11.38 -16.82 -0.94
CA GLN A 64 -11.72 -15.92 -2.03
C GLN A 64 -12.73 -14.88 -1.54
N ASP A 65 -12.44 -13.61 -1.79
CA ASP A 65 -13.37 -12.53 -1.49
C ASP A 65 -14.69 -12.73 -2.25
N GLU A 66 -15.80 -12.70 -1.53
CA GLU A 66 -17.15 -12.91 -2.06
C GLU A 66 -17.67 -11.65 -2.78
N THR A 67 -17.05 -10.49 -2.53
CA THR A 67 -17.48 -9.20 -3.07
C THR A 67 -16.46 -8.60 -4.05
N GLY A 68 -16.94 -8.14 -5.21
CA GLY A 68 -16.13 -7.47 -6.23
C GLY A 68 -15.32 -8.41 -7.14
N ARG A 69 -14.08 -8.02 -7.48
CA ARG A 69 -13.17 -8.86 -8.26
C ARG A 69 -12.70 -9.99 -7.34
N LYS A 70 -13.27 -11.20 -7.51
CA LYS A 70 -13.00 -12.46 -6.79
C LYS A 70 -11.51 -12.72 -6.46
N THR A 71 -10.96 -12.00 -5.49
CA THR A 71 -9.53 -11.94 -5.20
C THR A 71 -9.23 -12.90 -4.06
N TRP A 72 -8.16 -13.66 -4.20
CA TRP A 72 -7.73 -14.58 -3.17
C TRP A 72 -6.94 -13.84 -2.09
N ARG A 73 -7.30 -14.12 -0.84
CA ARG A 73 -6.66 -13.65 0.37
C ARG A 73 -6.10 -14.84 1.13
N VAL A 74 -4.85 -14.75 1.56
CA VAL A 74 -4.13 -15.83 2.23
C VAL A 74 -3.70 -15.34 3.61
N PRO A 75 -3.98 -16.08 4.69
CA PRO A 75 -3.50 -15.74 6.03
C PRO A 75 -1.98 -15.75 6.11
N VAL A 76 -1.41 -14.83 6.90
CA VAL A 76 0.04 -14.78 7.13
C VAL A 76 0.55 -16.08 7.76
N SER A 77 -0.24 -16.74 8.60
CA SER A 77 0.07 -18.05 9.19
C SER A 77 0.41 -19.13 8.14
N ASP A 78 -0.37 -19.20 7.06
CA ASP A 78 -0.12 -20.13 5.95
C ASP A 78 1.15 -19.78 5.17
N LEU A 79 1.46 -18.49 5.02
CA LEU A 79 2.67 -18.02 4.35
C LEU A 79 3.93 -18.38 5.14
N VAL A 80 3.86 -18.29 6.47
CA VAL A 80 4.95 -18.71 7.37
C VAL A 80 5.09 -20.22 7.36
N ALA A 81 3.99 -20.96 7.52
CA ALA A 81 4.00 -22.43 7.52
C ALA A 81 4.60 -23.02 6.24
N THR A 82 4.39 -22.34 5.10
CA THR A 82 4.89 -22.77 3.81
C THR A 82 6.29 -22.26 3.48
N GLY A 83 6.90 -21.47 4.37
CA GLY A 83 8.23 -20.88 4.19
C GLY A 83 8.29 -19.80 3.11
N VAL A 84 7.15 -19.23 2.74
CA VAL A 84 7.07 -18.08 1.81
C VAL A 84 7.47 -16.80 2.53
N LEU A 85 7.15 -16.70 3.82
CA LEU A 85 7.64 -15.64 4.72
C LEU A 85 8.38 -16.27 5.90
N GLY A 86 9.50 -15.65 6.30
CA GLY A 86 10.18 -15.98 7.55
C GLY A 86 9.45 -15.38 8.76
N PRO A 87 9.55 -15.97 9.97
CA PRO A 87 8.91 -15.45 11.18
C PRO A 87 9.30 -14.01 11.50
N SER A 88 10.56 -13.63 11.26
CA SER A 88 11.06 -12.26 11.44
C SER A 88 10.53 -11.26 10.40
N GLN A 89 10.06 -11.74 9.24
CA GLN A 89 9.47 -10.90 8.21
C GLN A 89 8.02 -10.56 8.53
N VAL A 90 7.32 -11.41 9.31
CA VAL A 90 5.93 -11.17 9.76
C VAL A 90 5.80 -9.84 10.48
N GLU A 91 6.79 -9.49 11.31
CA GLU A 91 6.79 -8.20 12.00
C GLU A 91 6.98 -7.02 11.04
N GLN A 92 7.73 -7.23 9.96
CA GLN A 92 8.00 -6.20 8.97
C GLN A 92 6.86 -6.07 7.95
N VAL A 93 6.03 -7.10 7.78
CA VAL A 93 4.95 -7.15 6.78
C VAL A 93 3.96 -5.99 6.95
N GLU A 94 3.44 -5.73 8.15
CA GLU A 94 2.46 -4.64 8.33
C GLU A 94 3.10 -3.27 8.09
N ASN A 95 4.33 -3.05 8.56
CA ASN A 95 5.02 -1.77 8.36
C ASN A 95 5.35 -1.53 6.87
N GLU A 96 5.81 -2.56 6.16
CA GLU A 96 6.07 -2.47 4.73
C GLU A 96 4.79 -2.30 3.90
N LEU A 97 3.70 -2.98 4.28
CA LEU A 97 2.40 -2.83 3.63
C LEU A 97 1.80 -1.44 3.88
N ALA A 98 1.88 -0.93 5.10
CA ALA A 98 1.43 0.42 5.45
C ALA A 98 2.19 1.47 4.64
N ALA A 99 3.53 1.41 4.62
CA ALA A 99 4.36 2.32 3.85
C ALA A 99 4.06 2.27 2.33
N ARG A 100 3.80 1.07 1.79
CA ARG A 100 3.46 0.90 0.36
C ARG A 100 2.04 1.36 0.02
N ARG A 101 1.07 1.18 0.92
CA ARG A 101 -0.30 1.71 0.75
C ARG A 101 -0.28 3.23 0.75
N GLU A 102 0.44 3.83 1.70
CA GLU A 102 0.66 5.27 1.76
C GLU A 102 1.33 5.79 0.47
N SER A 103 2.31 5.07 -0.09
CA SER A 103 2.94 5.44 -1.37
C SER A 103 1.96 5.43 -2.56
N LYS A 104 1.04 4.47 -2.61
CA LYS A 104 0.01 4.40 -3.67
C LYS A 104 -1.04 5.50 -3.51
N GLU A 105 -1.48 5.75 -2.28
CA GLU A 105 -2.45 6.79 -1.96
C GLU A 105 -1.87 8.19 -2.24
N THR A 106 -0.63 8.46 -1.81
CA THR A 106 0.05 9.74 -2.09
C THR A 106 0.24 9.96 -3.60
N LYS A 107 0.58 8.92 -4.37
CA LYS A 107 0.62 9.01 -5.83
C LYS A 107 -0.76 9.34 -6.40
N HIS A 108 -1.80 8.64 -5.95
CA HIS A 108 -3.16 8.86 -6.43
C HIS A 108 -3.67 10.28 -6.12
N LEU A 109 -3.40 10.77 -4.91
CA LEU A 109 -3.76 12.13 -4.47
C LEU A 109 -3.01 13.19 -5.28
N ARG A 110 -1.71 13.01 -5.56
CA ARG A 110 -0.95 13.91 -6.44
C ARG A 110 -1.54 13.99 -7.84
N GLU A 111 -1.94 12.86 -8.42
CA GLU A 111 -2.62 12.84 -9.72
C GLU A 111 -3.98 13.55 -9.69
N GLN A 112 -4.72 13.47 -8.57
CA GLN A 112 -5.96 14.21 -8.41
C GLN A 112 -5.72 15.73 -8.31
N VAL A 113 -4.70 16.16 -7.57
CA VAL A 113 -4.33 17.59 -7.44
C VAL A 113 -4.03 18.17 -8.82
N ILE A 114 -3.17 17.51 -9.61
CA ILE A 114 -2.85 17.95 -10.97
C ILE A 114 -4.11 18.12 -11.83
N ARG A 115 -5.00 17.11 -11.82
CA ARG A 115 -6.26 17.18 -12.60
C ARG A 115 -7.18 18.32 -12.14
N LEU A 116 -7.21 18.62 -10.83
CA LEU A 116 -8.04 19.70 -10.30
C LEU A 116 -7.43 21.07 -10.64
N GLU A 117 -6.12 21.22 -10.57
CA GLU A 117 -5.40 22.43 -10.96
C GLU A 117 -5.58 22.74 -12.45
N GLU A 118 -5.52 21.73 -13.32
CA GLU A 118 -5.81 21.86 -14.76
C GLU A 118 -7.25 22.36 -15.00
N ARG A 119 -8.23 21.77 -14.30
CA ARG A 119 -9.64 22.19 -14.40
C ARG A 119 -9.87 23.60 -13.90
N LEU A 120 -9.23 23.98 -12.79
CA LEU A 120 -9.32 25.33 -12.23
C LEU A 120 -8.77 26.36 -13.22
N THR A 121 -7.60 26.08 -13.79
CA THR A 121 -6.96 26.96 -14.78
C THR A 121 -7.84 27.12 -16.01
N ALA A 122 -8.39 26.03 -16.56
CA ALA A 122 -9.31 26.10 -17.69
C ALA A 122 -10.58 26.91 -17.40
N ALA A 123 -11.15 26.77 -16.19
CA ALA A 123 -12.32 27.52 -15.77
C ALA A 123 -12.01 29.01 -15.59
N GLN A 124 -10.83 29.36 -15.08
CA GLN A 124 -10.38 30.75 -14.95
C GLN A 124 -10.21 31.41 -16.32
N THR A 125 -9.53 30.76 -17.27
CA THR A 125 -9.39 31.28 -18.63
C THR A 125 -10.75 31.55 -19.28
N LEU A 126 -11.71 30.62 -19.14
CA LEU A 126 -13.07 30.80 -19.66
C LEU A 126 -13.78 32.00 -18.99
N ALA A 127 -13.58 32.18 -17.68
CA ALA A 127 -14.16 33.31 -16.95
C ALA A 127 -13.58 34.66 -17.43
N ASP A 128 -12.27 34.71 -17.65
CA ASP A 128 -11.57 35.90 -18.16
C ASP A 128 -12.01 36.24 -19.59
N GLU A 129 -12.14 35.24 -20.46
CA GLU A 129 -12.67 35.40 -21.82
C GLU A 129 -14.10 35.98 -21.81
N ARG A 130 -14.97 35.46 -20.92
CA ARG A 130 -16.33 35.97 -20.75
C ARG A 130 -16.33 37.40 -20.21
N ALA A 131 -15.49 37.71 -19.24
CA ALA A 131 -15.37 39.06 -18.68
C ALA A 131 -14.94 40.07 -19.76
N ASN A 132 -13.94 39.71 -20.58
CA ASN A 132 -13.47 40.53 -21.70
C ASN A 132 -14.57 40.73 -22.75
N THR A 133 -15.31 39.68 -23.09
CA THR A 133 -16.43 39.75 -24.04
C THR A 133 -17.54 40.69 -23.54
N ILE A 134 -17.91 40.58 -22.26
CA ILE A 134 -18.91 41.46 -21.63
C ILE A 134 -18.43 42.92 -21.64
N ALA A 135 -17.16 43.17 -21.32
CA ALA A 135 -16.58 44.51 -21.36
C ALA A 135 -16.63 45.13 -22.76
N LEU A 136 -16.25 44.35 -23.80
CA LEU A 136 -16.33 44.77 -25.19
C LEU A 136 -17.77 45.13 -25.59
N LEU A 137 -18.73 44.25 -25.31
CA LEU A 137 -20.15 44.47 -25.64
C LEU A 137 -20.71 45.71 -24.94
N LYS A 138 -20.40 45.93 -23.66
CA LYS A 138 -20.79 47.14 -22.93
C LYS A 138 -20.24 48.41 -23.59
N SER A 139 -19.00 48.38 -24.07
CA SER A 139 -18.39 49.53 -24.75
C SER A 139 -19.03 49.87 -26.10
N LEU A 140 -19.49 48.85 -26.84
CA LEU A 140 -20.16 49.03 -28.13
C LEU A 140 -21.58 49.58 -27.96
N VAL A 141 -22.35 49.06 -26.99
CA VAL A 141 -23.70 49.56 -26.68
C VAL A 141 -23.65 51.01 -26.20
N GLY A 142 -22.67 51.36 -25.35
CA GLY A 142 -22.49 52.74 -24.88
C GLY A 142 -22.13 53.75 -25.98
N LYS A 143 -21.49 53.30 -27.07
CA LYS A 143 -21.18 54.14 -28.25
C LYS A 143 -22.32 54.20 -29.27
N GLY A 144 -23.13 53.14 -29.40
CA GLY A 144 -24.24 53.07 -30.36
C GLY A 144 -25.53 53.77 -29.93
N GLY A 145 -25.70 54.08 -28.63
CA GLY A 145 -26.89 54.73 -28.08
C GLY A 145 -26.87 56.27 -28.08
N ALA A 146 -25.88 56.91 -28.72
CA ALA A 146 -25.72 58.37 -28.75
C ALA A 146 -26.10 59.01 -30.10
N ALA A 147 -26.92 58.33 -30.91
CA ALA A 147 -27.40 58.82 -32.21
C ALA A 147 -28.91 59.07 -32.17
#